data_AF-A0A533BAM2-F1
#
_entry.id   AF-A0A533BAM2-F1
#
_cell.length_a   1.000
_cell.length_b   1.000
_cell.length_c   1.000
_cell.angle_alpha   90.00
_cell.angle_beta   90.00
_cell.angle_gamma   90.00
#
_symmetry.space_group_name_H-M   'P 1'
#
loop_
_entity.id
_entity.type
_entity.pdbx_description
1 polymer ?
#
loop_
_entity_poly.entity_id
_entity_poly.type
_entity_poly.pdbx_seq_one_letter_code
_entity_poly.pdbx_strand_id
1 'polypeptide(L)'
;MAPVAVHVDSFEADFADQGEAGFHLAEQAVVAGTPYTLAFVDMRMPPGWDGVETITRLWQVDPDMEVVICTAFADHSWQDIVTTLAKRDKLLILRKPFDAIEVHQLASSLTHKWNLAQQARRRMNDLELLVVN
;
A
#
# COMPACT_ATOMS: atom_id res chain seq x y z
N MET A 1 24.92 -25.53 -13.99
CA MET A 1 23.70 -24.74 -13.73
C MET A 1 23.88 -23.39 -14.40
N ALA A 2 23.02 -23.03 -15.34
CA ALA A 2 22.97 -21.66 -15.85
C ALA A 2 22.47 -20.75 -14.71
N PRO A 3 22.97 -19.51 -14.60
CA PRO A 3 22.45 -18.57 -13.61
C PRO A 3 20.97 -18.33 -13.88
N VAL A 4 20.13 -18.55 -12.87
CA VAL A 4 18.74 -18.11 -12.90
C VAL A 4 18.79 -16.59 -12.94
N ALA A 5 18.29 -15.98 -14.02
CA ALA A 5 18.15 -14.54 -14.08
C ALA A 5 17.21 -14.12 -12.95
N VAL A 6 17.76 -13.48 -11.93
CA VAL A 6 16.96 -12.89 -10.86
C VAL A 6 16.33 -11.65 -11.47
N HIS A 7 15.04 -11.73 -11.82
CA HIS A 7 14.29 -10.53 -12.17
C HIS A 7 14.16 -9.71 -10.89
N VAL A 8 14.94 -8.64 -10.80
CA VAL A 8 14.73 -7.62 -9.77
C VAL A 8 13.61 -6.72 -10.30
N ASP A 9 12.46 -6.76 -9.64
CA ASP A 9 11.37 -5.83 -9.93
C ASP A 9 11.90 -4.40 -9.74
N SER A 10 11.74 -3.56 -10.76
CA SER A 10 12.03 -2.13 -10.66
C SER A 10 10.79 -1.41 -10.17
N PHE A 11 10.93 -0.63 -9.10
CA PHE A 11 9.85 0.21 -8.56
C PHE A 11 10.13 1.68 -8.86
N GLU A 12 9.08 2.39 -9.27
CA GLU A 12 9.04 3.85 -9.17
C GLU A 12 8.49 4.21 -7.79
N ALA A 13 9.17 5.11 -7.09
CA ALA A 13 8.85 5.45 -5.70
C ALA A 13 8.97 6.95 -5.48
N ASP A 14 7.94 7.50 -4.84
CA ASP A 14 7.95 8.85 -4.30
C ASP A 14 8.05 8.82 -2.78
N PHE A 15 8.51 9.93 -2.21
CA PHE A 15 8.74 10.06 -0.77
C PHE A 15 8.02 11.29 -0.25
N ALA A 16 7.39 11.13 0.91
CA ALA A 16 6.80 12.20 1.69
C ALA A 16 7.29 12.08 3.14
N ASP A 17 7.58 13.23 3.74
CA ASP A 17 8.06 13.37 5.11
C ASP A 17 6.93 13.44 6.15
N GLN A 18 5.68 13.69 5.70
CA GLN A 18 4.47 13.73 6.53
C GLN A 18 3.27 13.10 5.82
N GLY A 19 2.28 12.67 6.62
CA GLY A 19 1.07 12.03 6.13
C GLY A 19 0.26 12.87 5.13
N GLU A 20 0.16 14.18 5.37
CA GLU A 20 -0.56 15.11 4.48
C GLU A 20 0.09 15.20 3.09
N ALA A 21 1.41 15.29 3.04
CA ALA A 21 2.14 15.31 1.78
C ALA A 21 1.98 13.99 1.01
N GLY A 22 2.06 12.85 1.71
CA GLY A 22 1.83 11.53 1.11
C GLY A 22 0.40 11.36 0.58
N PHE A 23 -0.58 11.88 1.31
CA PHE A 23 -1.97 11.89 0.86
C PHE A 23 -2.16 12.72 -0.42
N HIS A 24 -1.56 13.91 -0.52
CA HIS A 24 -1.67 14.72 -1.72
C HIS A 24 -1.01 14.07 -2.94
N LEU A 25 0.11 13.36 -2.76
CA LEU A 25 0.69 12.55 -3.83
C LEU A 25 -0.31 11.49 -4.31
N ALA A 26 -0.92 10.74 -3.38
CA ALA A 26 -1.89 9.71 -3.72
C ALA A 26 -3.14 10.27 -4.41
N GLU A 27 -3.67 11.39 -3.92
CA GLU A 27 -4.81 12.08 -4.52
C GLU A 27 -4.50 12.51 -5.95
N GLN A 28 -3.34 13.11 -6.19
CA GLN A 28 -2.90 13.53 -7.53
C GLN A 28 -2.71 12.32 -8.46
N ALA A 29 -2.11 11.24 -7.96
CA ALA A 29 -1.89 10.02 -8.72
C ALA A 29 -3.21 9.36 -9.16
N VAL A 30 -4.22 9.34 -8.28
CA VAL A 30 -5.58 8.87 -8.61
C VAL A 30 -6.21 9.75 -9.69
N VAL A 31 -6.12 11.08 -9.57
CA VAL A 31 -6.66 12.02 -10.57
C VAL A 31 -5.94 11.87 -11.93
N ALA A 32 -4.64 11.60 -11.92
CA ALA A 32 -3.84 11.37 -13.12
C ALA A 32 -4.09 9.99 -13.78
N GLY A 33 -4.85 9.11 -13.14
CA GLY A 33 -5.11 7.75 -13.64
C GLY A 33 -3.93 6.79 -13.46
N THR A 34 -2.97 7.14 -12.61
CA THR A 34 -1.77 6.35 -12.30
C THR A 34 -1.66 6.16 -10.78
N PRO A 35 -2.65 5.52 -10.12
CA PRO A 35 -2.67 5.39 -8.66
C PRO A 35 -1.49 4.56 -8.15
N TYR A 36 -1.02 4.88 -6.94
CA TYR A 36 0.01 4.06 -6.29
C TYR A 36 -0.54 2.68 -5.93
N THR A 37 0.23 1.66 -6.23
CA THR A 37 -0.11 0.28 -5.86
C THR A 37 0.03 0.03 -4.35
N LEU A 38 1.07 0.61 -3.74
CA LEU A 38 1.51 0.31 -2.39
C LEU A 38 2.07 1.55 -1.70
N ALA A 39 1.73 1.73 -0.42
CA ALA A 39 2.35 2.72 0.45
C ALA A 39 3.04 2.05 1.66
N PHE A 40 4.27 2.48 1.96
CA PHE A 40 4.92 2.23 3.25
C PHE A 40 4.74 3.47 4.12
N VAL A 41 4.10 3.32 5.29
CA VAL A 41 3.69 4.45 6.13
C VAL A 41 4.29 4.30 7.52
N ASP A 42 5.01 5.30 7.99
CA ASP A 42 5.51 5.31 9.37
C ASP A 42 4.36 5.51 10.36
N MET A 43 4.43 4.85 11.51
CA MET A 43 3.43 5.02 12.56
C MET A 43 3.50 6.40 13.22
N ARG A 44 4.69 6.95 13.42
CA ARG A 44 4.89 8.18 14.21
C ARG A 44 5.47 9.28 13.31
N MET A 45 4.67 10.27 12.97
CA MET A 45 5.07 11.40 12.12
C MET A 45 4.66 12.75 12.74
N PRO A 46 5.23 13.15 13.89
CA PRO A 46 4.96 14.48 14.43
C PRO A 46 5.51 15.59 13.51
N PRO A 47 4.90 16.79 13.48
CA PRO A 47 3.71 17.21 14.23
C PRO A 47 2.37 16.87 13.55
N GLY A 48 2.39 16.33 12.33
CA GLY A 48 1.21 16.09 11.51
C GLY A 48 0.49 14.77 11.81
N TRP A 49 -0.12 14.21 10.77
CA TRP A 49 -0.88 12.96 10.87
C TRP A 49 0.02 11.79 11.26
N ASP A 50 -0.46 10.95 12.17
CA ASP A 50 0.18 9.67 12.44
C ASP A 50 -0.10 8.65 11.32
N GLY A 51 0.49 7.46 11.44
CA GLY A 51 0.29 6.41 10.43
C GLY A 51 -1.17 5.96 10.33
N VAL A 52 -1.94 5.98 11.41
CA VAL A 52 -3.34 5.52 11.40
C VAL A 52 -4.22 6.50 10.63
N GLU A 53 -4.10 7.79 10.92
CA GLU A 53 -4.83 8.85 10.21
C GLU A 53 -4.42 8.88 8.73
N THR A 54 -3.12 8.78 8.45
CA THR A 54 -2.59 8.77 7.08
C THR A 54 -3.19 7.63 6.27
N ILE A 55 -3.14 6.39 6.78
CA ILE A 55 -3.68 5.21 6.08
C ILE A 55 -5.19 5.34 5.89
N THR A 56 -5.91 5.81 6.91
CA THR A 56 -7.36 6.02 6.83
C THR A 56 -7.72 6.95 5.67
N ARG A 57 -6.97 8.03 5.49
CA ARG A 57 -7.20 9.00 4.40
C ARG A 57 -6.75 8.50 3.04
N LEU A 58 -5.59 7.85 2.95
CA LEU A 58 -5.14 7.21 1.69
C LEU A 58 -6.23 6.27 1.15
N TRP A 59 -6.86 5.50 2.03
CA TRP A 59 -7.93 4.59 1.67
C TRP A 59 -9.30 5.22 1.39
N GLN A 60 -9.49 6.51 1.71
CA GLN A 60 -10.66 7.26 1.28
C GLN A 60 -10.53 7.68 -0.19
N VAL A 61 -9.32 7.97 -0.66
CA VAL A 61 -9.05 8.35 -2.06
C VAL A 61 -8.81 7.14 -2.95
N ASP A 62 -8.14 6.11 -2.44
CA ASP A 62 -7.92 4.85 -3.14
C ASP A 62 -8.15 3.64 -2.21
N PRO A 63 -9.33 3.01 -2.24
CA PRO A 63 -9.63 1.85 -1.40
C PRO A 63 -8.87 0.58 -1.84
N ASP A 64 -8.28 0.57 -3.04
CA ASP A 64 -7.59 -0.60 -3.57
C ASP A 64 -6.09 -0.63 -3.23
N MET A 65 -5.51 0.48 -2.81
CA MET A 65 -4.10 0.59 -2.41
C MET A 65 -3.72 -0.40 -1.30
N GLU A 66 -2.63 -1.14 -1.50
CA GLU A 66 -2.01 -1.97 -0.46
C GLU A 66 -1.17 -1.08 0.47
N VAL A 67 -1.08 -1.43 1.75
CA VAL A 67 -0.40 -0.60 2.75
C VAL A 67 0.44 -1.46 3.68
N VAL A 68 1.66 -1.00 3.94
CA VAL A 68 2.54 -1.52 4.99
C VAL A 68 2.74 -0.44 6.04
N ILE A 69 2.33 -0.70 7.28
CA ILE A 69 2.65 0.18 8.39
C ILE A 69 4.00 -0.19 9.01
N CYS A 70 4.90 0.78 9.13
CA CYS A 70 6.22 0.64 9.71
C CYS A 70 6.20 1.14 11.18
N THR A 71 6.53 0.30 12.15
CA THR A 71 6.38 0.64 13.58
C THR A 71 7.47 0.05 14.48
N ALA A 72 7.82 0.73 15.57
CA ALA A 72 8.71 0.20 16.61
C ALA A 72 7.98 -0.65 17.69
N PHE A 73 6.67 -0.91 17.54
CA PHE A 73 5.79 -1.65 18.48
C PHE A 73 5.58 -1.01 19.87
N ALA A 74 6.49 -0.16 20.34
CA ALA A 74 6.38 0.53 21.63
C ALA A 74 5.36 1.69 21.62
N ASP A 75 4.86 2.09 20.45
CA ASP A 75 4.27 3.41 20.28
C ASP A 75 2.74 3.50 20.44
N HIS A 76 1.98 2.40 20.38
CA HIS A 76 0.53 2.34 20.66
C HIS A 76 0.11 0.90 20.98
N SER A 77 -1.08 0.70 21.60
CA SER A 77 -1.61 -0.64 21.75
C SER A 77 -1.95 -1.17 20.35
N TRP A 78 -1.34 -2.29 19.97
CA TRP A 78 -1.66 -3.05 18.74
C TRP A 78 -3.17 -3.16 18.48
N GLN A 79 -3.95 -3.21 19.56
CA GLN A 79 -5.41 -3.27 19.55
C GLN A 79 -6.06 -2.05 18.89
N ASP A 80 -5.52 -0.85 19.03
CA ASP A 80 -6.09 0.38 18.44
C ASP A 80 -5.92 0.40 16.91
N ILE A 81 -4.75 -0.05 16.44
CA ILE A 81 -4.43 -0.22 15.01
C ILE A 81 -5.38 -1.24 14.40
N VAL A 82 -5.53 -2.39 15.06
CA VAL A 82 -6.41 -3.47 14.58
C VAL A 82 -7.86 -3.02 14.57
N THR A 83 -8.33 -2.34 15.61
CA THR A 83 -9.74 -1.92 15.69
C THR A 83 -10.08 -0.90 14.60
N THR A 84 -9.14 0.01 14.31
CA THR A 84 -9.34 1.08 13.32
C THR A 84 -9.13 0.58 11.89
N LEU A 85 -8.08 -0.22 11.64
CA LEU A 85 -7.62 -0.57 10.29
C LEU A 85 -7.81 -2.04 9.90
N ALA A 86 -7.97 -2.99 10.82
CA ALA A 86 -7.97 -4.44 10.49
C ALA A 86 -9.22 -4.94 9.76
N LYS A 87 -10.12 -4.04 9.36
CA LYS A 87 -11.22 -4.39 8.47
C LYS A 87 -10.79 -4.57 7.01
N ARG A 88 -9.49 -4.45 6.69
CA ARG A 88 -8.97 -4.58 5.34
C ARG A 88 -7.85 -5.60 5.26
N ASP A 89 -7.96 -6.53 4.32
CA ASP A 89 -6.94 -7.52 3.92
C ASP A 89 -5.74 -6.88 3.19
N LYS A 90 -5.70 -5.55 3.10
CA LYS A 90 -4.72 -4.72 2.41
C LYS A 90 -3.68 -4.08 3.34
N LEU A 91 -3.64 -4.51 4.62
CA LEU A 91 -2.70 -3.99 5.61
C LEU A 91 -1.73 -5.06 6.08
N LEU A 92 -0.44 -4.78 5.95
CA LEU A 92 0.63 -5.53 6.60
C LEU A 92 1.45 -4.63 7.53
N ILE A 93 2.24 -5.25 8.40
CA ILE A 93 3.04 -4.55 9.41
C ILE A 93 4.49 -4.95 9.26
N LEU A 94 5.35 -3.95 9.22
CA LEU A 94 6.79 -4.12 9.20
C LEU A 94 7.38 -3.51 10.47
N ARG A 95 7.97 -4.36 11.32
CA ARG A 95 8.53 -3.93 12.60
C ARG A 95 9.93 -3.33 12.41
N LYS A 96 10.19 -2.17 13.01
CA LYS A 96 11.51 -1.53 13.06
C LYS A 96 12.39 -2.16 14.17
N PRO A 97 13.71 -2.30 13.94
CA PRO A 97 14.39 -2.14 12.67
C PRO A 97 14.07 -3.31 11.73
N PHE A 98 14.06 -3.04 10.42
CA PHE A 98 13.83 -4.02 9.35
C PHE A 98 14.97 -3.98 8.32
N ASP A 99 15.14 -5.05 7.56
CA ASP A 99 16.12 -5.18 6.48
C ASP A 99 15.53 -4.80 5.11
N ALA A 100 16.38 -4.39 4.16
CA ALA A 100 15.99 -4.13 2.78
C ALA A 100 15.31 -5.34 2.11
N ILE A 101 15.72 -6.57 2.48
CA ILE A 101 15.11 -7.80 1.97
C ILE A 101 13.62 -7.87 2.34
N GLU A 102 13.25 -7.48 3.57
CA GLU A 102 11.84 -7.50 4.01
C GLU A 102 11.00 -6.48 3.23
N VAL A 103 11.55 -5.28 3.01
CA VAL A 103 10.89 -4.24 2.22
C VAL A 103 10.68 -4.70 0.78
N HIS A 104 11.70 -5.28 0.15
CA HIS A 104 11.60 -5.78 -1.23
C HIS A 104 10.60 -6.93 -1.36
N GLN A 105 10.60 -7.87 -0.41
CA GLN A 105 9.65 -8.99 -0.42
C GLN A 105 8.20 -8.52 -0.28
N LEU A 106 7.96 -7.56 0.63
CA LEU A 106 6.64 -6.95 0.79
C LEU A 106 6.23 -6.17 -0.47
N ALA A 107 7.13 -5.36 -1.03
CA ALA A 107 6.86 -4.58 -2.23
C ALA A 107 6.48 -5.48 -3.42
N SER A 108 7.27 -6.52 -3.69
CA SER A 108 6.99 -7.46 -4.79
C SER A 108 5.69 -8.24 -4.55
N SER A 109 5.50 -8.79 -3.36
CA SER A 109 4.32 -9.61 -3.04
C SER A 109 3.01 -8.82 -3.11
N LEU A 110 2.98 -7.63 -2.50
CA LEU A 110 1.77 -6.79 -2.47
C LEU A 110 1.47 -6.17 -3.84
N THR A 111 2.50 -5.77 -4.59
CA THR A 111 2.32 -5.29 -5.96
C THR A 111 1.76 -6.38 -6.86
N HIS A 112 2.26 -7.62 -6.72
CA HIS A 112 1.71 -8.76 -7.46
C HIS A 112 0.25 -9.04 -7.08
N LYS A 113 -0.07 -9.03 -5.78
CA LYS A 113 -1.45 -9.18 -5.27
C LYS A 113 -2.38 -8.13 -5.86
N TRP A 114 -2.00 -6.86 -5.83
CA TRP A 114 -2.79 -5.77 -6.39
C TRP A 114 -3.01 -5.94 -7.90
N ASN A 115 -1.97 -6.29 -8.64
CA ASN A 115 -2.07 -6.53 -10.09
C ASN A 115 -3.05 -7.66 -10.41
N LEU A 116 -3.01 -8.76 -9.67
CA LEU A 116 -3.96 -9.86 -9.83
C LEU A 116 -5.40 -9.43 -9.53
N ALA A 117 -5.61 -8.63 -8.47
CA ALA A 117 -6.93 -8.11 -8.13
C ALA A 117 -7.49 -7.18 -9.22
N GLN A 118 -6.66 -6.29 -9.77
CA GLN A 118 -7.06 -5.40 -10.86
C GLN A 118 -7.36 -6.17 -12.15
N GLN A 119 -6.56 -7.19 -12.49
CA GLN A 119 -6.83 -8.06 -13.63
C GLN A 119 -8.15 -8.81 -13.47
N ALA A 120 -8.43 -9.34 -12.28
CA ALA A 120 -9.68 -10.03 -11.99
C ALA A 120 -10.88 -9.09 -12.14
N ARG A 121 -10.78 -7.85 -11.64
CA ARG A 121 -11.84 -6.83 -11.76
C ARG A 121 -12.10 -6.44 -13.21
N ARG A 122 -11.05 -6.21 -14.00
CA ARG A 122 -11.17 -5.90 -15.44
C ARG A 122 -11.90 -7.02 -16.18
N ARG A 123 -11.49 -8.28 -15.96
CA ARG A 123 -12.15 -9.43 -16.57
C ARG A 123 -13.63 -9.54 -16.20
N MET A 124 -13.99 -9.25 -14.94
CA MET A 124 -15.39 -9.25 -14.51
C MET A 124 -16.20 -8.18 -15.24
N ASN A 125 -15.68 -6.94 -15.30
CA ASN A 125 -16.33 -5.84 -15.99
C ASN A 125 -16.50 -6.13 -17.49
N ASP A 126 -15.50 -6.72 -18.15
CA ASP A 126 -15.57 -7.10 -19.56
C ASP A 126 -16.69 -8.13 -19.80
N LEU A 127 -16.88 -9.10 -18.89
CA LEU A 127 -17.95 -10.08 -18.98
C LEU A 127 -19.34 -9.47 -18.76
N GLU A 128 -19.48 -8.55 -17.80
CA GLU A 128 -20.74 -7.85 -17.54
C GLU A 128 -21.22 -7.04 -18.76
N LEU A 129 -20.29 -6.39 -19.47
CA LEU A 129 -20.60 -5.63 -20.68
C LEU A 129 -21.06 -6.49 -21.87
N LEU A 130 -20.71 -7.78 -21.89
CA LEU A 130 -21.15 -8.72 -22.92
C LEU A 130 -22.56 -9.27 -22.70
N VAL A 131 -23.10 -9.20 -21.48
CA VAL A 131 -24.45 -9.71 -21.14
C VAL A 131 -25.53 -8.63 -21.30
N VAL A 132 -25.14 -7.36 -21.33
CA VAL A 132 -26.05 -6.20 -21.41
C VAL A 132 -26.30 -5.72 -22.86
N ASN A 133 -25.62 -6.32 -23.86
CA ASN A 133 -25.89 -6.14 -25.30
C ASN A 133 -26.60 -7.35 -25.89
#